data_AF-L1Q661-F1
#
_entry.id   AF-L1Q661-F1
#
_cell.length_a   1.000
_cell.length_b   1.000
_cell.length_c   1.000
_cell.angle_alpha   90.00
_cell.angle_beta   90.00
_cell.angle_gamma   90.00
#
_symmetry.space_group_name_H-M   'P 1'
#
loop_
_entity.id
_entity.type
_entity.pdbx_description
1 polymer ?
#
loop_
_entity_poly.entity_id
_entity_poly.type
_entity_poly.pdbx_seq_one_letter_code
_entity_poly.pdbx_strand_id
1 'polypeptide(L)' 'MIITDLNGAPIEVTDLDKALAQADSFRGYKHTDSTHKALDKRLKAYWQDLYIKLKQLKEAQNSTLNKT' A
#
# COMPACT_ATOMS: atom_id res chain seq x y z
N MET A 1 -0.97 -13.84 1.62
CA MET A 1 0.19 -13.50 0.75
C MET A 1 1.11 -12.56 1.53
N ILE A 2 2.42 -12.54 1.28
CA ILE A 2 3.35 -11.65 2.01
C ILE A 2 3.92 -10.62 1.04
N ILE A 3 3.96 -9.36 1.47
CA ILE A 3 4.73 -8.28 0.82
C ILE A 3 5.74 -7.71 1.80
N THR A 4 6.83 -7.15 1.29
CA THR A 4 7.81 -6.41 2.10
C THR A 4 7.51 -4.92 2.00
N ASP A 5 7.29 -4.26 3.14
CA ASP A 5 7.02 -2.83 3.19
C ASP A 5 8.27 -1.98 2.88
N LEU A 6 8.12 -0.65 2.90
CA LEU A 6 9.21 0.27 2.59
C LEU A 6 10.41 0.16 3.56
N ASN A 7 10.19 -0.35 4.77
CA ASN A 7 11.21 -0.49 5.82
C ASN A 7 11.83 -1.89 5.86
N GLY A 8 11.49 -2.77 4.91
CA GLY A 8 11.97 -4.15 4.89
C GLY A 8 11.17 -5.10 5.79
N ALA A 9 10.06 -4.66 6.37
CA ALA A 9 9.24 -5.49 7.25
C ALA A 9 8.25 -6.36 6.42
N PRO A 10 8.13 -7.66 6.71
CA PRO A 10 7.12 -8.49 6.07
C PRO A 10 5.72 -8.16 6.60
N ILE A 11 4.76 -8.01 5.70
CA ILE A 11 3.35 -7.80 6.01
C ILE A 11 2.54 -8.94 5.39
N GLU A 12 1.77 -9.61 6.23
CA GLU A 12 0.77 -10.58 5.78
C GLU A 12 -0.48 -9.85 5.26
N VAL A 13 -0.80 -10.06 3.99
CA VAL A 13 -2.01 -9.60 3.34
C VAL A 13 -3.05 -10.72 3.41
N THR A 14 -4.06 -10.50 4.27
CA THR A 14 -5.18 -11.43 4.51
C THR A 14 -6.39 -11.15 3.61
N ASP A 15 -6.63 -9.88 3.26
CA ASP A 15 -7.66 -9.44 2.32
C ASP A 15 -7.08 -8.35 1.41
N LEU A 16 -6.83 -8.71 0.14
CA LEU A 16 -6.13 -7.83 -0.79
C LEU A 16 -6.98 -6.62 -1.22
N ASP A 17 -8.29 -6.79 -1.39
CA ASP A 17 -9.15 -5.70 -1.85
C ASP A 17 -9.34 -4.66 -0.75
N LYS A 18 -9.50 -5.10 0.51
CA LYS A 18 -9.50 -4.19 1.67
C LYS A 18 -8.15 -3.49 1.86
N ALA A 19 -7.04 -4.21 1.70
CA ALA A 19 -5.70 -3.62 1.82
C ALA A 19 -5.46 -2.54 0.75
N LEU A 20 -5.89 -2.77 -0.49
CA LEU A 20 -5.82 -1.78 -1.57
C LEU A 20 -6.64 -0.53 -1.25
N ALA A 21 -7.91 -0.70 -0.84
CA ALA A 21 -8.79 0.41 -0.48
C ALA A 21 -8.22 1.25 0.68
N GLN A 22 -7.62 0.58 1.66
CA GLN A 22 -6.94 1.23 2.76
C GLN A 22 -5.75 2.06 2.26
N ALA A 23 -4.79 1.44 1.57
CA ALA A 23 -3.59 2.14 1.09
C ALA A 23 -3.94 3.32 0.15
N ASP A 24 -4.98 3.17 -0.68
CA ASP A 24 -5.47 4.23 -1.57
C ASP A 24 -6.04 5.44 -0.81
N SER A 25 -6.73 5.19 0.30
CA SER A 25 -7.26 6.26 1.16
C SER A 25 -6.13 6.97 1.90
N PHE A 26 -5.25 6.21 2.56
CA PHE A 26 -4.22 6.76 3.44
C PHE A 26 -3.11 7.50 2.70
N ARG A 27 -2.79 7.14 1.45
CA ARG A 27 -1.80 7.89 0.62
C ARG A 27 -2.27 9.31 0.26
N GLY A 28 -3.56 9.61 0.46
CA GLY A 28 -4.15 10.94 0.28
C GLY A 28 -4.27 11.77 1.56
N TYR A 29 -4.16 11.15 2.73
CA TYR A 29 -4.31 11.84 4.01
C TYR A 29 -3.07 12.65 4.39
N LYS A 30 -3.34 13.79 5.03
CA LYS A 30 -2.35 14.71 5.61
C LYS A 30 -3.00 15.48 6.74
N HIS A 31 -2.20 15.95 7.68
CA HIS A 31 -2.69 16.83 8.73
C HIS A 31 -2.98 18.22 8.15
N THR A 32 -3.95 18.91 8.75
CA THR A 32 -4.21 20.33 8.46
C THR A 32 -3.15 21.22 9.10
N ASP A 33 -2.65 20.81 10.27
CA ASP A 33 -1.52 21.46 10.92
C ASP A 33 -0.21 21.20 10.18
N SER A 34 0.43 22.29 9.77
CA SER A 34 1.68 22.31 9.05
C SER A 34 2.90 21.83 9.84
N THR A 35 2.82 21.74 11.17
CA THR A 35 3.90 21.21 12.02
C THR A 35 4.21 19.74 11.68
N HIS A 36 3.24 19.01 11.13
CA HIS A 36 3.37 17.59 10.76
C HIS A 36 3.85 17.35 9.32
N LYS A 37 4.20 18.39 8.55
CA LYS A 37 4.60 18.26 7.12
C LYS A 37 5.65 17.19 6.85
N ALA A 38 6.66 17.07 7.72
CA ALA A 38 7.71 16.08 7.57
C ALA A 38 7.19 14.64 7.76
N LEU A 39 6.31 14.44 8.74
CA LEU A 39 5.64 13.16 8.98
C LEU A 39 4.69 12.82 7.83
N ASP A 40 3.85 13.76 7.40
CA ASP A 40 2.93 13.58 6.28
C ASP A 40 3.65 13.16 4.99
N LYS A 41 4.80 13.77 4.70
CA LYS A 41 5.63 13.39 3.55
C LYS A 41 6.10 11.93 3.64
N ARG A 42 6.51 11.48 4.83
CA ARG A 42 6.96 10.09 5.07
C ARG A 42 5.80 9.10 4.97
N LEU A 43 4.66 9.40 5.61
CA LEU A 43 3.47 8.57 5.55
C LEU A 43 2.93 8.45 4.12
N LYS A 44 2.88 9.57 3.39
CA LYS A 44 2.47 9.55 1.97
C LYS A 44 3.38 8.65 1.14
N ALA A 45 4.69 8.74 1.31
CA ALA A 45 5.63 7.87 0.59
C ALA A 45 5.43 6.38 0.96
N TYR A 46 5.26 6.09 2.26
CA TYR A 46 4.99 4.74 2.76
C TYR A 46 3.71 4.15 2.17
N TRP A 47 2.58 4.86 2.26
CA TRP A 47 1.30 4.39 1.74
C TRP A 47 1.27 4.28 0.21
N GLN A 48 1.97 5.18 -0.49
CA GLN A 48 2.10 5.12 -1.95
C GLN A 48 2.89 3.88 -2.40
N ASP A 49 3.98 3.54 -1.70
CA ASP A 49 4.75 2.32 -1.94
C ASP A 49 3.92 1.06 -1.70
N LEU A 50 3.22 0.99 -0.55
CA LEU A 50 2.32 -0.14 -0.24
C LEU A 50 1.23 -0.31 -1.31
N TYR A 51 0.58 0.79 -1.73
CA TYR A 51 -0.46 0.73 -2.76
C TYR A 51 0.06 0.14 -4.08
N ILE A 52 1.27 0.52 -4.51
CA ILE A 52 1.89 0.00 -5.73
C ILE A 52 2.15 -1.51 -5.61
N LYS A 53 2.74 -1.95 -4.49
CA LYS A 53 3.06 -3.36 -4.24
C LYS A 53 1.80 -4.23 -4.18
N LEU A 54 0.74 -3.75 -3.53
CA LEU A 54 -0.55 -4.42 -3.48
C LEU A 54 -1.19 -4.52 -4.87
N LYS A 55 -1.07 -3.47 -5.69
CA LYS A 55 -1.60 -3.48 -7.06
C LYS A 55 -0.87 -4.50 -7.94
N GLN A 56 0.46 -4.55 -7.84
CA GLN A 56 1.28 -5.57 -8.53
C GLN A 56 0.88 -6.98 -8.09
N LEU A 57 0.62 -7.19 -6.80
CA LEU A 57 0.14 -8.47 -6.29
C LEU A 57 -1.23 -8.87 -6.85
N LYS A 58 -2.15 -7.90 -7.05
CA LYS A 58 -3.46 -8.13 -7.69
C LYS A 58 -3.30 -8.49 -9.17
N GLU A 59 -2.47 -7.75 -9.90
CA GLU A 59 -2.17 -7.99 -11.32
C GLU A 59 -1.55 -9.39 -11.53
N ALA A 60 -0.64 -9.81 -10.65
CA ALA A 60 -0.04 -11.13 -10.67
C ALA A 60 -1.06 -12.26 -10.42
N GLN A 61 -2.00 -12.07 -9.49
CA GLN A 61 -3.09 -13.03 -9.28
C GLN A 61 -4.01 -13.15 -10.49
N ASN A 62 -4.44 -12.02 -11.05
CA ASN A 62 -5.31 -12.01 -12.23
C ASN A 62 -4.62 -12.66 -13.45
N SER A 63 -3.31 -12.41 -13.61
CA SER A 63 -2.51 -13.02 -14.67
C SER A 63 -2.36 -14.53 -14.50
N THR A 64 -2.33 -15.02 -13.27
CA THR A 64 -2.29 -16.46 -12.96
C THR A 64 -3.64 -17.11 -13.24
N LEU A 65 -4.74 -16.46 -12.84
CA LEU A 65 -6.10 -16.95 -13.06
C LEU A 65 -6.48 -17.07 -14.55
N ASN A 66 -6.00 -16.15 -15.40
CA ASN A 66 -6.31 -16.15 -16.84
C ASN A 66 -5.47 -17.17 -17.65
N LYS A 67 -4.53 -17.88 -17.03
CA LYS A 67 -3.67 -18.89 -17.67
C LYS A 67 -4.10 -20.33 -17.37
N THR A 68 -5.11 -20.52 -16.52
CA THR A 68 -5.74 -21.80 -16.15
C THR A 68 -7.13 -21.89 -16.72
#